data_AF-A0A4Y2K3G4-F1
#
_entry.id   AF-A0A4Y2K3G4-F1
#
_cell.length_a   1.000
_cell.length_b   1.000
_cell.length_c   1.000
_cell.angle_alpha   90.00
_cell.angle_beta   90.00
_cell.angle_gamma   90.00
#
_symmetry.space_group_name_H-M   'P 1'
#
loop_
_entity.id
_entity.type
_entity.pdbx_description
1 polymer ?
#
loop_
_entity_poly.entity_id
_entity_poly.type
_entity_poly.pdbx_seq_one_letter_code
_entity_poly.pdbx_strand_id
1 'polypeptide(L)'
;MEVQNENCQVVAVIGGSPYSSRNTYVATKKNLPGGSKFARFGCCFWKILKSLILVLCLTFFFYQSVEFYHHYVTYPLSLSIAIENPQRFKKPAVTICSRNPFPRKWFCKEYPEFCQMPTEVGQFCMKHPNRCNGYKITLTPKIGYYAEEASDELINLLWDSFLNYSKRDMIRIRNLHSKSRNTWKKVPTIVQDPYSYLSRNVATGLYIKCVSMNLHLTSESEEEYEEISAEDGQLKKIAAFKIRQDPKDAFFAWKKEQVFVVVHSPFVPVDPVSDGTAVQPGYDYNFHINLVSNVSTFIFLQCTSYSLEYILPST
;
A
#
# COMPACT_ATOMS: atom_id res chain seq x y z
N MET A 1 -7.51 -21.59 41.22
CA MET A 1 -6.73 -20.44 40.74
C MET A 1 -7.71 -19.51 40.07
N GLU A 2 -7.83 -18.32 40.65
CA GLU A 2 -8.67 -17.22 40.18
C GLU A 2 -8.32 -16.83 38.75
N VAL A 3 -9.37 -16.60 37.95
CA VAL A 3 -9.30 -15.80 36.74
C VAL A 3 -9.61 -14.38 37.18
N GLN A 4 -8.61 -13.51 37.19
CA GLN A 4 -8.83 -12.07 37.29
C GLN A 4 -9.03 -11.50 35.88
N ASN A 5 -10.21 -10.90 35.70
CA ASN A 5 -10.54 -9.96 34.62
C ASN A 5 -9.71 -8.68 34.79
N GLU A 6 -9.17 -8.16 33.70
CA GLU A 6 -8.88 -6.72 33.59
C GLU A 6 -9.58 -6.14 32.36
N ASN A 7 -10.52 -5.24 32.66
CA ASN A 7 -11.17 -4.32 31.73
C ASN A 7 -10.28 -3.08 31.57
N CYS A 8 -10.27 -2.47 30.38
CA CYS A 8 -9.93 -1.05 30.23
C CYS A 8 -11.13 -0.31 29.63
N GLN A 9 -11.79 0.50 30.47
CA GLN A 9 -12.69 1.58 30.07
C GLN A 9 -11.87 2.86 29.87
N VAL A 10 -12.18 3.63 28.83
CA VAL A 10 -11.90 5.07 28.80
C VAL A 10 -13.22 5.79 28.58
N VAL A 11 -13.66 6.48 29.62
CA VAL A 11 -14.78 7.43 29.62
C VAL A 11 -14.18 8.81 29.43
N ALA A 12 -14.62 9.54 28.40
CA ALA A 12 -14.35 10.97 28.28
C ALA A 12 -15.58 11.76 28.70
N VAL A 13 -15.49 12.37 29.88
CA VAL A 13 -16.44 13.31 30.45
C VAL A 13 -16.17 14.69 29.85
N ILE A 14 -17.18 15.31 29.22
CA ILE A 14 -17.17 16.75 28.92
C ILE A 14 -18.10 17.41 29.93
N GLY A 15 -17.53 17.80 31.07
CA GLY A 15 -18.14 18.68 32.05
C GLY A 15 -17.84 20.12 31.67
N GLY A 16 -18.89 20.93 31.47
CA GLY A 16 -18.77 22.31 31.02
C GLY A 16 -18.34 23.29 32.10
N SER A 17 -18.11 24.53 31.67
CA SER A 17 -18.71 25.69 32.35
C SER A 17 -18.68 26.91 31.42
N PRO A 18 -19.75 27.74 31.44
CA PRO A 18 -19.83 29.00 30.73
C PRO A 18 -19.16 30.14 31.52
N TYR A 19 -19.08 31.31 30.88
CA TYR A 19 -18.57 32.60 31.37
C TYR A 19 -17.06 32.86 31.27
N SER A 20 -16.73 33.78 30.36
CA SER A 20 -15.76 34.84 30.67
C SER A 20 -16.35 36.17 30.24
N SER A 21 -16.76 36.93 31.25
CA SER A 21 -17.35 38.26 31.21
C SER A 21 -16.36 39.30 30.68
N ARG A 22 -16.85 40.21 29.83
CA ARG A 22 -16.16 41.47 29.53
C ARG A 22 -16.04 42.28 30.82
N ASN A 23 -14.82 42.44 31.32
CA ASN A 23 -14.53 43.47 32.32
C ASN A 23 -14.21 44.77 31.57
N THR A 24 -15.19 45.67 31.54
CA THR A 24 -15.00 47.08 31.18
C THR A 24 -14.32 47.77 32.36
N TYR A 25 -13.06 48.16 32.19
CA TYR A 25 -12.36 48.97 33.20
C TYR A 25 -12.88 50.40 33.13
N VAL A 26 -13.72 50.80 34.10
CA VAL A 26 -14.05 52.20 34.36
C VAL A 26 -12.94 52.78 35.23
N ALA A 27 -12.08 53.62 34.64
CA ALA A 27 -11.08 54.38 35.36
C ALA A 27 -11.77 55.44 36.22
N THR A 28 -11.83 55.22 37.54
CA THR A 28 -12.19 56.27 38.51
C THR A 28 -10.93 56.96 39.02
N LYS A 29 -10.85 58.26 38.74
CA LYS A 29 -9.76 59.15 39.17
C LYS A 29 -9.94 59.48 40.65
N LYS A 30 -9.19 58.82 41.54
CA LYS A 30 -9.05 59.23 42.95
C LYS A 30 -7.90 60.23 43.07
N ASN A 31 -8.23 61.47 43.41
CA ASN A 31 -7.26 62.46 43.86
C ASN A 31 -6.83 62.10 45.29
N LEU A 32 -5.59 61.63 45.45
CA LEU A 32 -4.93 61.53 46.75
C LEU A 32 -4.30 62.89 47.09
N PRO A 33 -4.50 63.42 48.31
CA PRO A 33 -3.83 64.63 48.77
C PRO A 33 -2.34 64.34 48.99
N GLY A 34 -1.51 64.99 48.18
CA GLY A 34 -0.05 64.90 48.25
C GLY A 34 0.49 65.56 49.51
N GLY A 35 0.89 64.72 50.45
CA GLY A 35 1.79 65.06 51.53
C GLY A 35 3.23 64.65 51.20
N SER A 36 4.14 65.56 51.55
CA SER A 36 5.57 65.37 51.80
C SER A 36 6.58 65.48 50.65
N LYS A 37 7.53 66.37 50.92
CA LYS A 37 8.64 66.83 50.10
C LYS A 37 9.79 65.82 50.25
N PHE A 38 9.96 64.91 49.31
CA PHE A 38 11.21 64.13 49.17
C PHE A 38 11.45 63.78 47.69
N ALA A 39 11.75 64.77 46.85
CA ALA A 39 12.01 64.51 45.43
C ALA A 39 12.97 65.52 44.82
N ARG A 40 14.28 65.27 44.93
CA ARG A 40 15.25 65.86 43.99
C ARG A 40 16.37 64.92 43.53
N PHE A 41 16.67 63.85 44.27
CA PHE A 41 17.60 62.80 43.80
C PHE A 41 16.93 61.62 43.07
N GLY A 42 15.60 61.48 43.13
CA GLY A 42 14.87 60.35 42.55
C GLY A 42 14.67 60.39 41.03
N CYS A 43 14.88 61.53 40.35
CA CYS A 43 14.55 61.67 38.92
C CYS A 43 15.53 60.89 38.02
N CYS A 44 16.83 60.94 38.30
CA CYS A 44 17.83 60.22 37.50
C CYS A 44 17.76 58.72 37.76
N PHE A 45 17.66 58.30 39.03
CA PHE A 45 17.52 56.88 39.38
C PHE A 45 16.26 56.26 38.75
N TRP A 46 15.13 56.98 38.76
CA TRP A 46 13.90 56.50 38.13
C TRP A 46 14.01 56.33 36.62
N LYS A 47 14.76 57.21 35.93
CA LYS A 47 15.04 57.05 34.49
C LYS A 47 15.91 55.84 34.21
N ILE A 48 16.94 55.60 35.03
CA ILE A 48 17.83 54.44 34.90
C ILE A 48 17.05 53.14 35.14
N LEU A 49 16.25 53.08 36.21
CA LEU A 49 15.42 51.92 36.53
C LEU A 49 14.44 51.60 35.39
N LYS A 50 13.76 52.62 34.85
CA LYS A 50 12.88 52.45 33.68
C LYS A 50 13.60 51.91 32.46
N SER A 51 14.81 52.41 32.19
CA SER A 51 15.64 51.93 31.09
C SER A 51 16.06 50.47 31.27
N LEU A 52 16.47 50.07 32.47
CA LEU A 52 16.88 48.70 32.78
C LEU A 52 15.70 47.73 32.65
N ILE A 53 14.52 48.11 33.17
CA ILE A 53 13.29 47.32 33.01
C ILE A 53 12.95 47.18 31.53
N LEU A 54 13.03 48.25 30.73
CA LEU A 54 12.75 48.20 29.29
C LEU A 54 13.70 47.24 28.56
N VAL A 55 15.01 47.30 28.85
CA VAL A 55 16.01 46.40 28.24
C VAL A 55 15.72 44.94 28.60
N LEU A 56 15.45 44.66 29.88
CA LEU A 56 15.11 43.31 30.34
C LEU A 56 13.84 42.79 29.65
N CYS A 57 12.80 43.62 29.51
CA CYS A 57 11.60 43.28 28.76
C CYS A 57 11.87 43.00 27.28
N LEU A 58 12.71 43.81 26.61
CA LEU A 58 13.08 43.60 25.20
C LEU A 58 13.84 42.29 25.01
N THR A 59 14.81 41.98 25.88
CA THR A 59 15.54 40.70 25.81
C THR A 59 14.61 39.50 25.96
N PHE A 60 13.67 39.55 26.92
CA PHE A 60 12.69 38.47 27.10
C PHE A 60 11.75 38.33 25.89
N PHE A 61 11.35 39.45 25.30
CA PHE A 61 10.54 39.48 24.07
C PHE A 61 11.27 38.84 22.88
N PHE A 62 12.54 39.19 22.64
CA PHE A 62 13.32 38.58 21.55
C PHE A 62 13.60 37.10 21.80
N TYR A 63 13.87 36.70 23.05
CA TYR A 63 14.06 35.29 23.42
C TYR A 63 12.81 34.47 23.09
N GLN A 64 11.64 34.89 23.58
CA GLN A 64 10.34 34.27 23.26
C GLN A 64 10.09 34.23 21.74
N SER A 65 10.39 35.34 21.04
CA SER A 65 10.21 35.41 19.58
C SER A 65 11.11 34.42 18.82
N VAL A 66 12.35 34.23 19.24
CA VAL A 66 13.27 33.24 18.65
C VAL A 66 12.81 31.82 18.95
N GLU A 67 12.31 31.55 20.16
CA GLU A 67 11.77 30.23 20.51
C GLU A 67 10.52 29.90 19.67
N PHE A 68 9.59 30.84 19.52
CA PHE A 68 8.42 30.68 18.64
C PHE A 68 8.83 30.52 17.18
N TYR A 69 9.83 31.28 16.71
CA TYR A 69 10.36 31.11 15.37
C TYR A 69 10.98 29.73 15.19
N HIS A 70 11.77 29.25 16.16
CA HIS A 70 12.34 27.91 16.16
C HIS A 70 11.24 26.84 16.11
N HIS A 71 10.20 26.96 16.94
CA HIS A 71 9.05 26.05 16.93
C HIS A 71 8.30 26.07 15.59
N TYR A 72 8.13 27.26 15.01
CA TYR A 72 7.52 27.46 13.71
C TYR A 72 8.34 26.79 12.59
N VAL A 73 9.66 26.98 12.55
CA VAL A 73 10.51 26.34 11.52
C VAL A 73 10.73 24.85 11.76
N THR A 74 10.59 24.37 12.99
CA THR A 74 10.70 22.94 13.32
C THR A 74 9.44 22.17 12.92
N TYR A 75 8.31 22.86 12.63
CA TYR A 75 7.02 22.29 12.25
C TYR A 75 6.74 20.95 12.94
N PRO A 76 6.56 20.90 14.27
CA PRO A 76 6.20 19.65 14.92
C PRO A 76 4.85 19.20 14.38
N LEU A 77 4.86 18.16 13.55
CA LEU A 77 3.65 17.58 12.99
C LEU A 77 2.92 16.85 14.11
N SER A 78 1.81 17.42 14.59
CA SER A 78 0.89 16.71 15.48
C SER A 78 0.08 15.72 14.64
N LEU A 79 0.41 14.43 14.73
CA LEU A 79 -0.36 13.36 14.11
C LEU A 79 -1.64 13.14 14.91
N SER A 80 -2.79 13.50 14.35
CA SER A 80 -4.11 13.15 14.90
C SER A 80 -4.60 11.87 14.24
N ILE A 81 -4.64 10.77 14.99
CA ILE A 81 -5.20 9.49 14.52
C ILE A 81 -6.66 9.44 14.94
N ALA A 82 -7.57 9.36 13.97
CA ALA A 82 -8.99 9.10 14.21
C ALA A 82 -9.33 7.73 13.63
N ILE A 83 -9.97 6.87 14.44
CA ILE A 83 -10.51 5.60 13.98
C ILE A 83 -11.99 5.83 13.70
N GLU A 84 -12.35 5.82 12.42
CA GLU A 84 -13.74 5.95 11.98
C GLU A 84 -14.25 4.61 11.48
N ASN A 85 -15.54 4.33 11.74
CA ASN A 85 -16.25 3.17 11.22
C ASN A 85 -17.20 3.62 10.11
N PRO A 86 -16.71 3.82 8.87
CA PRO A 86 -17.54 4.35 7.81
C PRO A 86 -18.61 3.33 7.39
N GLN A 87 -19.85 3.80 7.22
CA GLN A 87 -20.96 2.97 6.71
C GLN A 87 -20.78 2.58 5.24
N ARG A 88 -19.93 3.30 4.51
CA ARG A 88 -19.61 3.04 3.10
C ARG A 88 -18.12 3.23 2.88
N PHE A 89 -17.50 2.34 2.12
CA PHE A 89 -16.10 2.47 1.76
C PHE A 89 -15.87 2.33 0.26
N LYS A 90 -14.80 2.94 -0.22
CA LYS A 90 -14.34 2.83 -1.60
C LYS A 90 -13.78 1.43 -1.82
N LYS A 91 -14.33 0.70 -2.79
CA LYS A 91 -13.82 -0.62 -3.14
C LYS A 91 -12.36 -0.52 -3.59
N PRO A 92 -11.46 -1.37 -3.07
CA PRO A 92 -10.09 -1.40 -3.57
C PRO A 92 -10.03 -1.98 -4.99
N ALA A 93 -8.92 -1.72 -5.67
CA ALA A 93 -8.48 -2.58 -6.75
C ALA A 93 -7.75 -3.81 -6.18
N VAL A 94 -7.96 -4.96 -6.81
CA VAL A 94 -7.18 -6.17 -6.52
C VAL A 94 -6.45 -6.58 -7.78
N THR A 95 -5.12 -6.54 -7.74
CA THR A 95 -4.26 -6.96 -8.84
C THR A 95 -3.63 -8.30 -8.53
N ILE A 96 -3.81 -9.25 -9.46
CA ILE A 96 -3.34 -10.63 -9.35
C ILE A 96 -2.43 -10.93 -10.52
N CYS A 97 -1.17 -11.29 -10.25
CA CYS A 97 -0.14 -11.51 -11.25
C CYS A 97 0.43 -12.91 -11.16
N SER A 98 0.60 -13.57 -12.30
CA SER A 98 1.25 -14.89 -12.35
C SER A 98 2.67 -14.72 -12.81
N ARG A 99 3.61 -15.19 -12.01
CA ARG A 99 5.02 -15.24 -12.42
C ARG A 99 5.24 -16.09 -13.67
N ASN A 100 4.32 -17.00 -13.97
CA ASN A 100 4.34 -17.77 -15.20
C ASN A 100 3.56 -17.03 -16.32
N PRO A 101 4.22 -16.61 -17.41
CA PRO A 101 3.59 -15.78 -18.44
C PRO A 101 2.77 -16.56 -19.47
N PHE A 102 3.16 -17.81 -19.74
CA PHE A 102 2.55 -18.66 -20.77
C PHE A 102 2.42 -20.12 -20.31
N PRO A 103 1.41 -20.86 -20.77
CA PRO A 103 1.41 -22.31 -20.62
C PRO A 103 2.45 -22.91 -21.57
N ARG A 104 3.38 -23.71 -21.02
CA ARG A 104 4.48 -24.31 -21.78
C ARG A 104 4.00 -25.20 -22.93
N LYS A 105 3.02 -26.07 -22.69
CA LYS A 105 2.41 -26.95 -23.70
C LYS A 105 1.83 -26.16 -24.85
N TRP A 106 1.20 -25.03 -24.56
CA TRP A 106 0.66 -24.16 -25.60
C TRP A 106 1.79 -23.54 -26.41
N PHE A 107 2.78 -22.94 -25.76
CA PHE A 107 3.90 -22.30 -26.43
C PHE A 107 4.65 -23.28 -27.35
N CYS A 108 5.04 -24.45 -26.86
CA CYS A 108 5.75 -25.45 -27.66
C CYS A 108 4.89 -26.14 -28.73
N LYS A 109 3.56 -26.02 -28.65
CA LYS A 109 2.66 -26.48 -29.71
C LYS A 109 2.60 -25.48 -30.86
N GLU A 110 2.57 -24.19 -30.53
CA GLU A 110 2.51 -23.11 -31.51
C GLU A 110 3.88 -22.86 -32.16
N TYR A 111 4.95 -22.94 -31.36
CA TYR A 111 6.32 -22.63 -31.75
C TYR A 111 7.29 -23.78 -31.40
N PRO A 112 7.18 -24.94 -32.06
CA PRO A 112 7.99 -26.11 -31.75
C PRO A 112 9.50 -25.88 -31.96
N GLU A 113 9.90 -24.99 -32.88
CA GLU A 113 11.27 -24.64 -33.22
C GLU A 113 12.04 -23.97 -32.05
N PHE A 114 11.31 -23.26 -31.18
CA PHE A 114 11.83 -22.62 -29.98
C PHE A 114 11.70 -23.50 -28.73
N CYS A 115 11.40 -24.79 -28.90
CA CYS A 115 11.40 -25.76 -27.82
C CYS A 115 12.36 -26.91 -28.09
N GLN A 116 12.95 -27.44 -27.02
CA GLN A 116 13.88 -28.55 -27.09
C GLN A 116 13.71 -29.50 -25.90
N MET A 117 14.34 -30.66 -25.97
CA MET A 117 14.52 -31.48 -24.78
C MET A 117 15.57 -30.83 -23.85
N PRO A 118 15.41 -30.96 -22.52
CA PRO A 118 16.42 -30.51 -21.57
C PRO A 118 17.79 -31.12 -21.88
N THR A 119 18.86 -30.32 -21.84
CA THR A 119 20.24 -30.78 -22.13
C THR A 119 20.66 -31.94 -21.22
N GLU A 120 20.25 -31.88 -19.95
CA GLU A 120 20.51 -32.90 -18.94
C GLU A 120 19.21 -33.46 -18.36
N VAL A 121 18.57 -34.36 -19.11
CA VAL A 121 17.29 -34.98 -18.76
C VAL A 121 17.29 -35.55 -17.34
N GLY A 122 18.35 -36.26 -16.93
CA GLY A 122 18.45 -36.87 -15.61
C GLY A 122 18.34 -35.84 -14.49
N GLN A 123 19.18 -34.79 -14.52
CA GLN A 123 19.14 -33.73 -13.52
C GLN A 123 17.80 -32.97 -13.54
N PHE A 124 17.28 -32.70 -14.73
CA PHE A 124 15.99 -32.04 -14.90
C PHE A 124 14.85 -32.83 -14.24
N CYS A 125 14.79 -34.14 -14.48
CA CYS A 125 13.76 -35.01 -13.92
C CYS A 125 13.92 -35.22 -12.41
N MET A 126 15.16 -35.24 -11.89
CA MET A 126 15.39 -35.29 -10.44
C MET A 126 14.84 -34.04 -9.73
N LYS A 127 15.02 -32.85 -10.32
CA LYS A 127 14.52 -31.59 -9.77
C LYS A 127 13.03 -31.35 -10.03
N HIS A 128 12.51 -31.88 -11.14
CA HIS A 128 11.14 -31.66 -11.59
C HIS A 128 10.42 -32.99 -11.96
N PRO A 129 10.24 -33.89 -10.99
CA PRO A 129 9.70 -35.24 -11.26
C PRO A 129 8.29 -35.19 -11.85
N ASN A 130 7.48 -34.20 -11.49
CA ASN A 130 6.14 -33.98 -12.02
C ASN A 130 6.09 -33.62 -13.52
N ARG A 131 7.24 -33.31 -14.14
CA ARG A 131 7.37 -33.00 -15.59
C ARG A 131 7.90 -34.17 -16.41
N CYS A 132 8.33 -35.24 -15.75
CA CYS A 132 8.83 -36.46 -16.36
C CYS A 132 7.85 -37.59 -16.04
N ASN A 133 6.94 -37.88 -16.98
CA ASN A 133 5.99 -38.99 -16.80
C ASN A 133 6.55 -40.25 -17.47
N GLY A 134 7.36 -41.01 -16.72
CA GLY A 134 8.12 -42.14 -17.25
C GLY A 134 9.13 -41.69 -18.31
N TYR A 135 9.07 -42.27 -19.51
CA TYR A 135 9.97 -41.95 -20.64
C TYR A 135 9.56 -40.71 -21.45
N LYS A 136 8.38 -40.12 -21.20
CA LYS A 136 7.91 -38.93 -21.93
C LYS A 136 8.38 -37.67 -21.20
N ILE A 137 9.49 -37.12 -21.68
CA ILE A 137 10.03 -35.83 -21.23
C ILE A 137 9.29 -34.74 -21.99
N THR A 138 8.84 -33.71 -21.28
CA THR A 138 8.13 -32.62 -21.94
C THR A 138 9.10 -31.57 -22.45
N LEU A 139 8.89 -31.13 -23.70
CA LEU A 139 9.68 -30.07 -24.32
C LEU A 139 9.68 -28.80 -23.47
N THR A 140 10.84 -28.16 -23.38
CA THR A 140 11.05 -26.89 -22.68
C THR A 140 11.44 -25.80 -23.68
N PRO A 141 10.97 -24.56 -23.48
CA PRO A 141 11.43 -23.42 -24.28
C PRO A 141 12.96 -23.29 -24.24
N LYS A 142 13.56 -22.85 -25.36
CA LYS A 142 15.00 -22.62 -25.54
C LYS A 142 15.49 -21.38 -24.80
N ILE A 143 15.36 -21.41 -23.48
CA ILE A 143 15.69 -20.30 -22.59
C ILE A 143 16.05 -20.85 -21.21
N GLY A 144 17.06 -20.25 -20.57
CA GLY A 144 17.44 -20.51 -19.18
C GLY A 144 18.32 -21.74 -18.96
N TYR A 145 18.25 -22.32 -17.75
CA TYR A 145 19.30 -23.21 -17.23
C TYR A 145 19.36 -24.59 -17.90
N TYR A 146 18.25 -25.08 -18.44
CA TYR A 146 18.15 -26.45 -18.99
C TYR A 146 18.09 -26.48 -20.52
N ALA A 147 18.34 -25.36 -21.17
CA ALA A 147 18.24 -25.25 -22.61
C ALA A 147 19.39 -24.42 -23.20
N GLU A 148 19.45 -24.38 -24.53
CA GLU A 148 20.34 -23.48 -25.26
C GLU A 148 20.04 -22.01 -24.95
N GLU A 149 21.00 -21.14 -25.26
CA GLU A 149 20.84 -19.70 -25.14
C GLU A 149 19.69 -19.20 -26.01
N ALA A 150 18.91 -18.26 -25.48
CA ALA A 150 17.75 -17.74 -26.20
C ALA A 150 18.20 -16.92 -27.41
N SER A 151 17.68 -17.25 -28.59
CA SER A 151 17.91 -16.42 -29.78
C SER A 151 17.18 -15.09 -29.69
N ASP A 152 17.69 -14.06 -30.37
CA ASP A 152 17.03 -12.75 -30.47
C ASP A 152 15.61 -12.88 -31.06
N GLU A 153 15.42 -13.82 -32.00
CA GLU A 153 14.12 -14.14 -32.59
C GLU A 153 13.13 -14.65 -31.52
N LEU A 154 13.56 -15.55 -30.63
CA LEU A 154 12.75 -16.03 -29.52
C LEU A 154 12.42 -14.89 -28.56
N ILE A 155 13.38 -14.03 -28.26
CA ILE A 155 13.16 -12.89 -27.36
C ILE A 155 12.08 -11.98 -27.97
N ASN A 156 12.23 -11.57 -29.23
CA ASN A 156 11.24 -10.74 -29.94
C ASN A 156 9.87 -11.40 -30.00
N LEU A 157 9.81 -12.71 -30.27
CA LEU A 157 8.57 -13.47 -30.27
C LEU A 157 7.89 -13.46 -28.89
N LEU A 158 8.67 -13.61 -27.81
CA LEU A 158 8.13 -13.53 -26.45
C LEU A 158 7.54 -12.15 -26.19
N TRP A 159 8.24 -11.08 -26.57
CA TRP A 159 7.78 -9.70 -26.48
C TRP A 159 6.46 -9.47 -27.20
N ASP A 160 6.36 -9.90 -28.46
CA ASP A 160 5.12 -9.79 -29.24
C ASP A 160 4.00 -10.64 -28.64
N SER A 161 4.33 -11.84 -28.13
CA SER A 161 3.41 -12.72 -27.43
C SER A 161 2.94 -12.15 -26.08
N PHE A 162 3.71 -11.25 -25.45
CA PHE A 162 3.26 -10.54 -24.26
C PHE A 162 2.20 -9.50 -24.62
N LEU A 163 2.43 -8.73 -25.68
CA LEU A 163 1.56 -7.62 -26.10
C LEU A 163 0.25 -8.08 -26.75
N ASN A 164 0.29 -9.16 -27.56
CA ASN A 164 -0.84 -9.51 -28.43
C ASN A 164 -1.84 -10.52 -27.80
N TYR A 165 -1.60 -10.96 -26.58
CA TYR A 165 -2.24 -12.15 -26.01
C TYR A 165 -3.41 -11.83 -25.07
N SER A 166 -4.38 -11.03 -25.53
CA SER A 166 -5.55 -10.64 -24.72
C SER A 166 -6.63 -11.73 -24.57
N LYS A 167 -6.49 -12.90 -25.21
CA LYS A 167 -7.57 -13.92 -25.30
C LYS A 167 -7.36 -15.22 -24.53
N ARG A 168 -6.20 -15.47 -23.92
CA ARG A 168 -5.86 -16.80 -23.39
C ARG A 168 -5.23 -16.72 -22.00
N ASP A 169 -5.97 -16.19 -21.03
CA ASP A 169 -5.50 -16.05 -19.66
C ASP A 169 -5.08 -17.39 -19.04
N MET A 170 -3.83 -17.49 -18.60
CA MET A 170 -3.38 -18.59 -17.73
C MET A 170 -4.07 -18.52 -16.38
N ILE A 171 -4.23 -17.30 -15.86
CA ILE A 171 -4.88 -17.07 -14.59
C ILE A 171 -6.38 -17.04 -14.83
N ARG A 172 -7.01 -18.21 -14.72
CA ARG A 172 -8.48 -18.26 -14.66
C ARG A 172 -8.92 -17.81 -13.29
N ILE A 173 -9.20 -16.51 -13.17
CA ILE A 173 -9.74 -15.95 -11.94
C ILE A 173 -11.26 -15.98 -12.01
N ARG A 174 -11.88 -16.75 -11.11
CA ARG A 174 -13.32 -16.70 -10.88
C ARG A 174 -13.58 -15.94 -9.59
N ASN A 175 -14.40 -14.90 -9.68
CA ASN A 175 -14.96 -14.25 -8.51
C ASN A 175 -16.04 -15.18 -7.93
N LEU A 176 -15.84 -15.64 -6.69
CA LEU A 176 -16.79 -16.51 -5.99
C LEU A 176 -17.85 -15.71 -5.24
N HIS A 177 -17.71 -14.39 -5.12
CA HIS A 177 -18.66 -13.49 -4.48
C HIS A 177 -19.84 -13.18 -5.42
N SER A 178 -20.47 -14.25 -5.93
CA SER A 178 -21.41 -14.29 -7.07
C SER A 178 -22.81 -13.75 -6.79
N LYS A 179 -23.09 -13.15 -5.62
CA LYS A 179 -24.38 -12.50 -5.35
C LYS A 179 -24.42 -11.02 -5.75
N SER A 180 -23.25 -10.39 -5.92
CA SER A 180 -23.16 -9.05 -6.48
C SER A 180 -23.47 -9.11 -7.98
N ARG A 181 -24.53 -8.41 -8.42
CA ARG A 181 -24.82 -8.21 -9.85
C ARG A 181 -23.71 -7.42 -10.58
N ASN A 182 -22.79 -6.80 -9.83
CA ASN A 182 -21.68 -6.06 -10.40
C ASN A 182 -20.50 -7.03 -10.60
N THR A 183 -20.35 -7.51 -11.84
CA THR A 183 -19.15 -8.20 -12.26
C THR A 183 -17.99 -7.21 -12.20
N TRP A 184 -17.06 -7.42 -11.27
CA TRP A 184 -15.84 -6.62 -11.18
C TRP A 184 -15.17 -6.54 -12.55
N LYS A 185 -14.97 -5.32 -13.07
CA LYS A 185 -14.32 -5.11 -14.36
C LYS A 185 -12.88 -5.61 -14.27
N LYS A 186 -12.51 -6.53 -15.16
CA LYS A 186 -11.15 -7.05 -15.28
C LYS A 186 -10.38 -6.20 -16.28
N VAL A 187 -9.22 -5.72 -15.88
CA VAL A 187 -8.28 -4.97 -16.70
C VAL A 187 -6.99 -5.76 -16.75
N PRO A 188 -6.58 -6.27 -17.93
CA PRO A 188 -5.26 -6.89 -18.08
C PRO A 188 -4.19 -5.80 -17.93
N THR A 189 -3.20 -6.08 -17.10
CA THR A 189 -2.06 -5.19 -16.86
C THR A 189 -0.75 -5.97 -17.06
N ILE A 190 0.32 -5.25 -17.38
CA ILE A 190 1.64 -5.83 -17.62
C ILE A 190 2.62 -5.08 -16.73
N VAL A 191 3.43 -5.81 -15.99
CA VAL A 191 4.41 -5.26 -15.06
C VAL A 191 5.77 -5.87 -15.35
N GLN A 192 6.82 -5.05 -15.30
CA GLN A 192 8.20 -5.50 -15.50
C GLN A 192 8.63 -6.34 -14.30
N ASP A 193 9.17 -7.55 -14.51
CA ASP A 193 9.77 -8.37 -13.44
C ASP A 193 11.06 -7.67 -12.99
N PRO A 194 11.12 -7.10 -11.77
CA PRO A 194 12.32 -6.45 -11.27
C PRO A 194 13.48 -7.44 -11.05
N TYR A 195 13.19 -8.75 -11.00
CA TYR A 195 14.18 -9.82 -10.82
C TYR A 195 14.67 -10.40 -12.15
N SER A 196 14.81 -9.54 -13.17
CA SER A 196 15.25 -9.92 -14.53
C SER A 196 16.62 -10.60 -14.56
N TYR A 197 17.52 -10.26 -13.63
CA TYR A 197 18.88 -10.80 -13.54
C TYR A 197 18.96 -12.33 -13.32
N LEU A 198 17.87 -12.96 -12.87
CA LEU A 198 17.81 -14.42 -12.73
C LEU A 198 17.66 -15.14 -14.08
N SER A 199 17.38 -14.40 -15.16
CA SER A 199 17.49 -14.89 -16.53
C SER A 199 18.80 -14.40 -17.10
N ARG A 200 19.90 -15.13 -16.85
CA ARG A 200 21.27 -14.76 -17.27
C ARG A 200 21.42 -14.38 -18.76
N ASN A 201 20.45 -14.73 -19.61
CA ASN A 201 20.52 -14.57 -21.07
C ASN A 201 19.29 -13.84 -21.66
N VAL A 202 18.53 -13.06 -20.87
CA VAL A 202 17.46 -12.20 -21.40
C VAL A 202 17.76 -10.77 -20.98
N ALA A 203 18.43 -10.03 -21.85
CA ALA A 203 19.02 -8.71 -21.56
C ALA A 203 17.99 -7.61 -21.22
N THR A 204 16.69 -7.85 -21.40
CA THR A 204 15.62 -6.89 -21.09
C THR A 204 14.49 -7.59 -20.34
N GLY A 205 14.09 -7.02 -19.20
CA GLY A 205 13.27 -7.69 -18.18
C GLY A 205 12.06 -8.44 -18.71
N LEU A 206 11.85 -9.66 -18.18
CA LEU A 206 10.64 -10.42 -18.45
C LEU A 206 9.44 -9.65 -17.91
N TYR A 207 8.33 -9.66 -18.64
CA TYR A 207 7.07 -9.14 -18.12
C TYR A 207 6.28 -10.20 -17.40
N ILE A 208 5.53 -9.74 -16.41
CA ILE A 208 4.56 -10.52 -15.67
C ILE A 208 3.18 -10.03 -16.08
N LYS A 209 2.32 -11.00 -16.42
CA LYS A 209 0.92 -10.73 -16.77
C LYS A 209 0.09 -10.67 -15.49
N CYS A 210 -0.69 -9.62 -15.42
CA CYS A 210 -1.51 -9.28 -14.30
C CYS A 210 -2.96 -9.08 -14.73
N VAL A 211 -3.88 -9.37 -13.83
CA VAL A 211 -5.29 -9.05 -13.99
C VAL A 211 -5.68 -8.22 -12.78
N SER A 212 -6.03 -6.97 -13.04
CA SER A 212 -6.52 -6.03 -12.05
C SER A 212 -8.03 -5.99 -12.08
N MET A 213 -8.65 -6.04 -10.92
CA MET A 213 -10.10 -5.96 -10.76
C MET A 213 -10.46 -4.64 -10.09
N ASN A 214 -11.50 -3.97 -10.58
CA ASN A 214 -11.90 -2.64 -10.10
C ASN A 214 -10.75 -1.61 -10.25
N LEU A 215 -10.03 -1.66 -11.37
CA LEU A 215 -8.96 -0.72 -11.71
C LEU A 215 -9.49 0.39 -12.61
N HIS A 216 -9.21 1.64 -12.25
CA HIS A 216 -9.75 2.85 -12.86
C HIS A 216 -8.67 3.85 -13.30
N LEU A 217 -7.53 3.37 -13.82
CA LEU A 217 -6.43 4.24 -14.24
C LEU A 217 -6.78 5.15 -15.42
N THR A 218 -7.59 4.66 -16.36
CA THR A 218 -7.91 5.35 -17.62
C THR A 218 -9.40 5.54 -17.84
N SER A 219 -10.23 5.04 -16.93
CA SER A 219 -11.69 5.16 -17.05
C SER A 219 -12.17 6.41 -16.33
N GLU A 220 -13.02 7.18 -16.99
CA GLU A 220 -13.82 8.25 -16.36
C GLU A 220 -14.93 7.69 -15.46
N SER A 221 -15.00 6.37 -15.26
CA SER A 221 -16.02 5.78 -14.41
C SER A 221 -15.82 6.18 -12.96
N GLU A 222 -16.93 6.50 -12.31
CA GLU A 222 -16.97 6.87 -10.90
C GLU A 222 -16.46 5.75 -9.99
N GLU A 223 -16.04 6.15 -8.79
CA GLU A 223 -15.63 5.25 -7.72
C GLU A 223 -16.75 4.28 -7.33
N GLU A 224 -16.46 2.98 -7.31
CA GLU A 224 -17.38 2.02 -6.73
C GLU A 224 -17.30 2.03 -5.20
N TYR A 225 -18.47 2.14 -4.55
CA TYR A 225 -18.62 2.04 -3.10
C TYR A 225 -19.26 0.72 -2.71
N GLU A 226 -18.95 0.25 -1.51
CA GLU A 226 -19.58 -0.89 -0.87
C GLU A 226 -20.12 -0.46 0.50
N GLU A 227 -21.36 -0.79 0.79
CA GLU A 227 -21.98 -0.48 2.08
C GLU A 227 -21.59 -1.54 3.11
N ILE A 228 -21.26 -1.12 4.33
CA ILE A 228 -21.02 -1.98 5.49
C ILE A 228 -22.20 -1.79 6.44
N SER A 229 -22.93 -2.86 6.74
CA SER A 229 -23.89 -2.83 7.85
C SER A 229 -23.09 -2.74 9.15
N ALA A 230 -23.26 -1.63 9.87
CA ALA A 230 -22.55 -1.37 11.13
C ALA A 230 -22.94 -2.35 12.25
N GLU A 231 -24.01 -3.13 12.09
CA GLU A 231 -24.63 -3.90 13.16
C GLU A 231 -23.88 -5.19 13.51
N ASP A 232 -23.07 -5.76 12.62
CA ASP A 232 -22.64 -7.14 12.82
C ASP A 232 -21.29 -7.31 13.52
N GLY A 233 -20.40 -6.31 13.56
CA GLY A 233 -19.01 -6.50 14.04
C GLY A 233 -18.25 -7.64 13.33
N GLN A 234 -18.85 -8.26 12.31
CA GLN A 234 -18.33 -9.38 11.56
C GLN A 234 -17.56 -8.87 10.36
N LEU A 235 -16.44 -9.52 10.09
CA LEU A 235 -15.62 -9.26 8.91
C LEU A 235 -16.45 -9.51 7.64
N LYS A 236 -16.77 -8.44 6.90
CA LYS A 236 -17.47 -8.56 5.63
C LYS A 236 -16.49 -9.01 4.54
N LYS A 237 -16.79 -10.14 3.91
CA LYS A 237 -16.02 -10.66 2.77
C LYS A 237 -16.31 -9.85 1.51
N ILE A 238 -15.37 -8.99 1.10
CA ILE A 238 -15.54 -8.08 -0.04
C ILE A 238 -15.30 -8.76 -1.41
N ALA A 239 -14.43 -9.76 -1.43
CA ALA A 239 -14.07 -10.49 -2.64
C ALA A 239 -13.60 -11.91 -2.30
N ALA A 240 -13.75 -12.82 -3.25
CA ALA A 240 -13.06 -14.11 -3.20
C ALA A 240 -12.68 -14.55 -4.61
N PHE A 241 -11.44 -15.00 -4.74
CA PHE A 241 -10.87 -15.40 -6.02
C PHE A 241 -10.45 -16.85 -5.95
N LYS A 242 -10.94 -17.65 -6.91
CA LYS A 242 -10.35 -18.96 -7.19
C LYS A 242 -9.36 -18.81 -8.33
N ILE A 243 -8.08 -18.97 -8.03
CA ILE A 243 -6.99 -18.90 -9.00
C ILE A 243 -6.60 -20.33 -9.38
N ARG A 244 -6.53 -20.62 -10.68
CA ARG A 244 -6.06 -21.91 -11.19
C ARG A 244 -4.70 -21.74 -11.84
N GLN A 245 -3.72 -22.50 -11.37
CA GLN A 245 -2.41 -22.67 -12.00
C GLN A 245 -2.17 -24.16 -12.28
N ASP A 246 -1.46 -24.47 -13.35
CA ASP A 246 -1.01 -25.83 -13.65
C ASP A 246 0.52 -25.91 -13.53
N PRO A 247 1.06 -26.41 -12.40
CA PRO A 247 2.50 -26.51 -12.17
C PRO A 247 3.26 -27.38 -13.15
N LYS A 248 2.55 -28.29 -13.83
CA LYS A 248 3.14 -29.14 -14.87
C LYS A 248 3.32 -28.38 -16.19
N ASP A 249 2.70 -27.22 -16.30
CA ASP A 249 2.69 -26.39 -17.49
C ASP A 249 3.40 -25.04 -17.31
N ALA A 250 4.17 -24.86 -16.23
CA ALA A 250 4.99 -23.67 -16.09
C ALA A 250 6.03 -23.54 -17.21
N PHE A 251 6.08 -22.36 -17.81
CA PHE A 251 6.99 -21.96 -18.87
C PHE A 251 8.45 -22.07 -18.41
N PHE A 252 8.76 -21.47 -17.26
CA PHE A 252 10.09 -21.51 -16.66
C PHE A 252 10.18 -22.66 -15.66
N ALA A 253 10.97 -23.68 -15.97
CA ALA A 253 11.11 -24.84 -15.09
C ALA A 253 11.86 -24.52 -13.79
N TRP A 254 12.82 -23.59 -13.84
CA TRP A 254 13.67 -23.23 -12.70
C TRP A 254 13.06 -22.16 -11.79
N LYS A 255 11.95 -21.52 -12.18
CA LYS A 255 11.24 -20.55 -11.32
C LYS A 255 10.16 -21.29 -10.53
N LYS A 256 10.06 -20.98 -9.23
CA LYS A 256 8.93 -21.43 -8.42
C LYS A 256 7.66 -20.76 -8.93
N GLU A 257 6.59 -21.53 -9.06
CA GLU A 257 5.29 -20.97 -9.37
C GLU A 257 4.77 -20.16 -8.21
N GLN A 258 4.49 -18.90 -8.49
CA GLN A 258 3.99 -17.94 -7.51
C GLN A 258 2.97 -17.06 -8.20
N VAL A 259 1.94 -16.70 -7.44
CA VAL A 259 1.03 -15.61 -7.79
C VAL A 259 1.34 -14.48 -6.85
N PHE A 260 1.38 -13.26 -7.36
CA PHE A 260 1.44 -12.07 -6.54
C PHE A 260 0.05 -11.45 -6.45
N VAL A 261 -0.38 -11.12 -5.24
CA VAL A 261 -1.67 -10.47 -4.99
C VAL A 261 -1.39 -9.17 -4.28
N VAL A 262 -1.95 -8.08 -4.79
CA VAL A 262 -1.86 -6.76 -4.15
C VAL A 262 -3.24 -6.12 -4.13
N VAL A 263 -3.56 -5.48 -3.00
CA VAL A 263 -4.78 -4.70 -2.80
C VAL A 263 -4.37 -3.24 -2.72
N HIS A 264 -4.92 -2.40 -3.57
CA HIS A 264 -4.48 -1.01 -3.69
C HIS A 264 -5.63 -0.08 -4.10
N SER A 265 -5.34 1.23 -4.16
CA SER A 265 -6.30 2.21 -4.67
C SER A 265 -6.60 1.95 -6.14
N PRO A 266 -7.87 2.00 -6.58
CA PRO A 266 -8.24 1.85 -7.98
C PRO A 266 -7.57 2.82 -8.96
N PHE A 267 -7.07 3.94 -8.46
CA PHE A 267 -6.50 5.03 -9.25
C PHE A 267 -4.98 5.10 -9.19
N VAL A 268 -4.35 4.23 -8.40
CA VAL A 268 -2.90 4.23 -8.21
C VAL A 268 -2.34 2.95 -8.82
N PRO A 269 -1.46 3.04 -9.83
CA PRO A 269 -0.74 1.88 -10.31
C PRO A 269 0.23 1.41 -9.23
N VAL A 270 0.39 0.09 -9.11
CA VAL A 270 1.32 -0.55 -8.18
C VAL A 270 2.13 -1.60 -8.93
N ASP A 271 3.32 -1.94 -8.43
CA ASP A 271 4.08 -3.08 -8.91
C ASP A 271 3.77 -4.28 -7.98
N PRO A 272 2.94 -5.25 -8.40
CA PRO A 272 2.55 -6.36 -7.55
C PRO A 272 3.71 -7.30 -7.21
N VAL A 273 4.83 -7.24 -7.94
CA VAL A 273 6.00 -8.09 -7.71
C VAL A 273 6.85 -7.55 -6.57
N SER A 274 6.96 -6.22 -6.44
CA SER A 274 7.63 -5.57 -5.31
C SER A 274 6.71 -5.34 -4.12
N ASP A 275 5.48 -4.88 -4.38
CA ASP A 275 4.56 -4.35 -3.37
C ASP A 275 3.53 -5.40 -2.92
N GLY A 276 3.37 -6.47 -3.70
CA GLY A 276 2.38 -7.50 -3.47
C GLY A 276 2.86 -8.66 -2.61
N THR A 277 1.90 -9.49 -2.23
CA THR A 277 2.14 -10.72 -1.47
C THR A 277 2.26 -11.91 -2.41
N ALA A 278 3.38 -12.63 -2.33
CA ALA A 278 3.53 -13.90 -3.04
C ALA A 278 2.71 -15.00 -2.35
N VAL A 279 1.73 -15.56 -3.05
CA VAL A 279 0.94 -16.71 -2.62
C VAL A 279 1.31 -17.97 -3.41
N GLN A 280 1.28 -19.11 -2.72
CA GLN A 280 1.56 -20.42 -3.28
C GLN A 280 0.27 -21.17 -3.64
N PRO A 281 0.26 -21.95 -4.73
CA PRO A 281 -0.88 -22.80 -5.07
C PRO A 281 -1.11 -23.88 -4.01
N GLY A 282 -2.37 -24.29 -3.84
CA GLY A 282 -2.76 -25.37 -2.92
C GLY A 282 -3.19 -24.93 -1.53
N TYR A 283 -3.21 -23.63 -1.26
CA TYR A 283 -3.62 -23.05 0.03
C TYR A 283 -4.75 -22.04 -0.16
N ASP A 284 -5.56 -21.88 0.89
CA ASP A 284 -6.53 -20.80 1.01
C ASP A 284 -5.92 -19.64 1.81
N TYR A 285 -6.03 -18.42 1.28
CA TYR A 285 -5.49 -17.21 1.91
C TYR A 285 -6.64 -16.26 2.27
N ASN A 286 -6.61 -15.75 3.51
CA ASN A 286 -7.51 -14.71 3.97
C ASN A 286 -6.73 -13.41 4.15
N PHE A 287 -7.12 -12.37 3.41
CA PHE A 287 -6.52 -11.05 3.48
C PHE A 287 -7.44 -10.13 4.27
N HIS A 288 -6.95 -9.59 5.38
CA HIS A 288 -7.64 -8.57 6.17
C HIS A 288 -7.13 -7.20 5.72
N ILE A 289 -8.04 -6.31 5.38
CA ILE A 289 -7.71 -5.02 4.78
C ILE A 289 -8.19 -3.93 5.73
N ASN A 290 -7.25 -3.13 6.21
CA ASN A 290 -7.54 -1.91 6.96
C ASN A 290 -7.34 -0.70 6.05
N LEU A 291 -8.37 0.13 5.97
CA LEU A 291 -8.35 1.36 5.19
C LEU A 291 -7.64 2.45 5.99
N VAL A 292 -6.56 2.99 5.43
CA VAL A 292 -5.82 4.08 6.05
C VAL A 292 -5.87 5.29 5.11
N SER A 293 -6.58 6.33 5.53
CA SER A 293 -6.58 7.63 4.87
C SER A 293 -5.51 8.50 5.51
N ASN A 294 -4.44 8.79 4.76
CA ASN A 294 -3.45 9.76 5.19
C ASN A 294 -3.81 11.10 4.57
N VAL A 295 -4.27 12.04 5.39
CA VAL A 295 -4.46 13.44 4.98
C VAL A 295 -3.20 14.20 5.36
N SER A 296 -2.27 14.36 4.41
CA SER A 296 -1.14 15.27 4.59
C SER A 296 -1.61 16.70 4.33
N THR A 297 -1.39 17.60 5.28
CA THR A 297 -1.73 19.03 5.18
C THR A 297 -0.79 19.84 4.29
N PHE A 298 0.33 19.25 3.85
CA PHE A 298 1.22 19.89 2.88
C PHE A 298 0.82 19.54 1.45
N ILE A 299 0.10 20.47 0.81
CA ILE A 299 -0.29 20.46 -0.61
C ILE A 299 -1.17 19.25 -0.99
N PHE A 300 -2.49 19.42 -0.81
CA PHE A 300 -3.64 18.68 -1.35
C PHE A 300 -3.36 17.43 -2.21
N LEU A 301 -2.82 16.37 -1.62
CA LEU A 301 -3.02 15.00 -2.10
C LEU A 301 -3.58 14.16 -0.94
N GLN A 302 -4.86 13.79 -1.05
CA GLN A 302 -5.43 12.73 -0.23
C GLN A 302 -4.95 11.40 -0.79
N CYS A 303 -4.05 10.72 -0.08
CA CYS A 303 -3.62 9.37 -0.42
C CYS A 303 -4.32 8.38 0.52
N THR A 304 -5.23 7.58 -0.03
CA THR A 304 -5.71 6.37 0.65
C THR A 304 -4.73 5.23 0.39
N SER A 305 -4.08 4.77 1.45
CA SER A 305 -3.25 3.57 1.43
C SER A 305 -4.02 2.40 2.01
N TYR A 306 -3.83 1.22 1.42
CA TYR A 306 -4.41 -0.02 1.91
C TYR A 306 -3.30 -0.78 2.63
N SER A 307 -3.54 -1.16 3.88
CA SER A 307 -2.63 -2.03 4.62
C SER A 307 -3.20 -3.44 4.67
N LEU A 308 -2.33 -4.42 4.42
CA LEU A 308 -2.68 -5.85 4.47
C LEU A 308 -2.12 -6.44 5.75
N GLU A 309 -3.00 -7.01 6.55
CA GLU A 309 -2.63 -7.81 7.72
C GLU A 309 -2.81 -9.29 7.38
N TYR A 310 -1.76 -10.08 7.65
CA TYR A 310 -1.64 -11.46 7.19
C TYR A 310 -1.99 -12.44 8.28
N ILE A 311 -2.82 -13.44 7.94
CA ILE A 311 -2.94 -14.67 8.71
C ILE A 311 -2.22 -15.77 7.93
N LEU A 312 -1.34 -16.50 8.63
CA LEU A 312 -0.59 -17.63 8.08
C LEU A 312 -1.53 -18.68 7.46
N PRO A 313 -1.08 -19.44 6.44
CA PRO A 313 -1.91 -20.45 5.79
C PRO A 313 -2.44 -21.45 6.82
N SER A 314 -3.75 -21.65 6.85
CA SER A 314 -4.37 -22.74 7.59
C SER A 314 -4.15 -24.04 6.80
N THR A 315 -3.36 -24.96 7.36
CA THR A 315 -3.16 -26.32 6.84
C THR A 315 -4.39 -27.20 7.05
#